data_AF-A0A812PFA4-F1
#
_entry.id   AF-A0A812PFA4-F1
#
_cell.length_a   1.000
_cell.length_b   1.000
_cell.length_c   1.000
_cell.angle_alpha   90.00
_cell.angle_beta   90.00
_cell.angle_gamma   90.00
#
_symmetry.space_group_name_H-M   'P 1'
#
loop_
_entity.id
_entity.type
_entity.pdbx_description
1 polymer ?
#
loop_
_entity_poly.entity_id
_entity_poly.type
_entity_poly.pdbx_seq_one_letter_code
_entity_poly.pdbx_strand_id
1 'polypeptide(L)'
;MDRGLALVGAVLGPGVDAIHNQALLSYDVLPVSADLVLGVARTSLLVPPLLAVAYALLGGVLPSLAASILGSRNAENLPLLRGLSPLSRAILAVTSTCLIIKASELLISAGFSGATALPLLMLLAFFQWAVLDGRLFALVLALVAAIGGPLAELPLMWLGAWHYTAPDYWPLAAFGLGPASGAAWAGLSMTTGPCYFAVTTDAIALGRLFASWRREP
;
A
#
# COMPACT_ATOMS: atom_id res chain seq x y z
N MET A 1 -8.99 8.55 -16.56
CA MET A 1 -8.45 8.42 -15.20
C MET A 1 -9.52 8.87 -14.22
N ASP A 2 -9.85 8.07 -13.20
CA ASP A 2 -10.88 8.42 -12.22
C ASP A 2 -10.37 9.54 -11.31
N ARG A 3 -10.96 10.73 -11.46
CA ARG A 3 -10.57 11.93 -10.69
C ARG A 3 -10.82 11.75 -9.19
N GLY A 4 -11.82 10.95 -8.82
CA GLY A 4 -12.13 10.65 -7.42
C GLY A 4 -11.03 9.83 -6.74
N LEU A 5 -10.53 8.79 -7.43
CA LEU A 5 -9.41 7.99 -6.93
C LEU A 5 -8.13 8.79 -6.77
N ALA A 6 -7.80 9.64 -7.75
CA ALA A 6 -6.62 10.49 -7.67
C ALA A 6 -6.69 11.47 -6.49
N LEU A 7 -7.86 12.09 -6.27
CA LEU A 7 -8.07 12.99 -5.14
C LEU A 7 -7.97 12.27 -3.79
N VAL A 8 -8.59 11.09 -3.68
CA VAL A 8 -8.47 10.27 -2.48
C VAL A 8 -7.02 9.86 -2.22
N GLY A 9 -6.31 9.42 -3.25
CA GLY A 9 -4.88 9.11 -3.14
C GLY A 9 -4.05 10.31 -2.69
N ALA A 10 -4.33 11.51 -3.21
CA ALA A 10 -3.63 12.74 -2.84
C ALA A 10 -3.91 13.21 -1.40
N VAL A 11 -5.07 12.85 -0.83
CA VAL A 11 -5.51 13.36 0.49
C VAL A 11 -5.42 12.29 1.58
N LEU A 12 -6.05 11.13 1.39
CA LEU A 12 -5.98 10.04 2.35
C LEU A 12 -4.61 9.37 2.34
N GLY A 13 -4.00 9.23 1.16
CA GLY A 13 -2.70 8.57 1.00
C GLY A 13 -1.62 9.14 1.92
N PRO A 14 -1.36 10.46 1.94
CA PRO A 14 -0.39 11.05 2.86
C PRO A 14 -0.73 10.84 4.34
N GLY A 15 -2.02 10.74 4.70
CA GLY A 15 -2.44 10.40 6.06
C GLY A 15 -2.06 8.97 6.44
N VAL A 16 -2.27 8.02 5.52
CA VAL A 16 -1.85 6.61 5.68
C VAL A 16 -0.32 6.51 5.73
N ASP A 17 0.37 7.21 4.86
CA ASP A 17 1.84 7.29 4.80
C ASP A 17 2.44 7.86 6.09
N ALA A 18 1.82 8.91 6.63
CA ALA A 18 2.26 9.53 7.88
C ALA A 18 2.15 8.60 9.10
N ILE A 19 1.24 7.62 9.07
CA ILE A 19 1.13 6.56 10.08
C ILE A 19 2.26 5.54 9.90
N HIS A 20 2.62 5.22 8.65
CA HIS A 20 3.64 4.24 8.30
C HIS A 20 5.06 4.67 8.74
N ASN A 21 5.39 5.94 8.53
CA ASN A 21 6.78 6.42 8.56
C ASN A 21 7.19 7.06 9.89
N GLN A 22 6.52 6.70 10.98
CA GLN A 22 6.88 7.19 12.32
C GLN A 22 8.24 6.63 12.78
N ALA A 23 8.59 5.42 12.34
CA ALA A 23 9.83 4.73 12.72
C ALA A 23 10.66 4.17 11.54
N LEU A 24 10.06 4.02 10.36
CA LEU A 24 10.64 3.22 9.27
C LEU A 24 11.39 4.01 8.20
N LEU A 25 10.95 5.24 7.94
CA LEU A 25 11.40 6.04 6.79
C LEU A 25 11.76 7.46 7.23
N SER A 26 12.84 7.99 6.66
CA SER A 26 13.25 9.38 6.81
C SER A 26 13.12 10.09 5.47
N TYR A 27 12.41 11.22 5.47
CA TYR A 27 12.22 12.07 4.30
C TYR A 27 13.29 13.17 4.25
N ASP A 28 14.01 13.23 3.13
CA ASP A 28 15.14 14.16 2.95
C ASP A 28 14.77 15.33 2.02
N VAL A 29 13.76 15.16 1.15
CA VAL A 29 13.27 16.19 0.22
C VAL A 29 11.83 16.59 0.55
N LEU A 30 11.62 17.90 0.72
CA LEU A 30 10.33 18.52 1.08
C LEU A 30 9.63 17.81 2.27
N PRO A 31 10.34 17.54 3.38
CA PRO A 31 9.76 16.83 4.51
C PRO A 31 8.66 17.66 5.17
N VAL A 32 7.60 16.98 5.59
CA VAL A 32 6.51 17.54 6.39
C VAL A 32 6.37 16.69 7.63
N SER A 33 6.29 17.34 8.79
CA SER A 33 6.02 16.66 10.04
C SER A 33 4.97 17.40 10.86
N ALA A 34 4.22 16.64 11.63
CA ALA A 34 3.21 17.16 12.55
C ALA A 34 3.17 16.30 13.82
N ASP A 35 3.12 16.94 14.97
CA ASP A 35 2.94 16.25 16.25
C ASP A 35 1.46 15.84 16.39
N LEU A 36 1.21 14.54 16.53
CA LEU A 36 -0.09 13.98 16.83
C LEU A 36 -0.11 13.41 18.25
N VAL A 37 -1.30 13.24 18.81
CA VAL A 37 -1.51 12.65 20.14
C VAL A 37 -0.87 11.25 20.27
N LEU A 38 -0.80 10.50 19.16
CA LEU A 38 -0.30 9.12 19.13
C LEU A 38 1.08 8.98 18.46
N GLY A 39 1.82 10.08 18.26
CA GLY A 39 3.17 10.06 17.67
C GLY A 39 3.41 11.21 16.68
N VAL A 40 4.59 11.24 16.07
CA VAL A 40 4.94 12.26 15.07
C VAL A 40 4.60 11.73 13.68
N ALA A 41 3.64 12.36 13.01
CA ALA A 41 3.37 12.11 11.60
C ALA A 41 4.52 12.66 10.75
N ARG A 42 5.06 11.84 9.83
CA ARG A 42 6.13 12.23 8.91
C ARG A 42 5.80 11.82 7.49
N THR A 43 5.86 12.76 6.56
CA THR A 43 5.64 12.54 5.13
C THR A 43 6.50 13.52 4.30
N SER A 44 6.32 13.54 2.97
CA SER A 44 6.92 14.53 2.08
C SER A 44 5.87 15.13 1.15
N LEU A 45 6.05 16.39 0.73
CA LEU A 45 5.19 17.00 -0.30
C LEU A 45 5.28 16.29 -1.66
N LEU A 46 6.25 15.39 -1.85
CA LEU A 46 6.32 14.51 -3.01
C LEU A 46 5.31 13.34 -2.94
N VAL A 47 4.87 12.96 -1.74
CA VAL A 47 3.97 11.81 -1.52
C VAL A 47 2.56 12.02 -2.09
N PRO A 48 1.87 13.17 -1.88
CA PRO A 48 0.53 13.39 -2.42
C PRO A 48 0.40 13.15 -3.94
N PRO A 49 1.22 13.73 -4.83
CA PRO A 49 1.09 13.48 -6.26
C PRO A 49 1.41 12.03 -6.64
N LEU A 50 2.35 11.36 -5.94
CA LEU A 50 2.69 9.95 -6.18
C LEU A 50 1.52 9.04 -5.82
N LEU A 51 0.90 9.26 -4.66
CA LEU A 51 -0.25 8.47 -4.22
C LEU A 51 -1.51 8.75 -5.03
N ALA A 52 -1.68 9.97 -5.55
CA ALA A 52 -2.73 10.28 -6.52
C ALA A 52 -2.64 9.38 -7.76
N VAL A 53 -1.43 9.24 -8.32
CA VAL A 53 -1.17 8.36 -9.47
C VAL A 53 -1.36 6.89 -9.08
N ALA A 54 -0.78 6.46 -7.95
CA ALA A 54 -0.86 5.08 -7.49
C ALA A 54 -2.31 4.63 -7.30
N TYR A 55 -3.15 5.42 -6.60
CA TYR A 55 -4.56 5.09 -6.38
C TYR A 55 -5.36 5.04 -7.69
N ALA A 56 -5.11 5.98 -8.61
CA ALA A 56 -5.78 5.98 -9.91
C ALA A 56 -5.43 4.73 -10.74
N LEU A 57 -4.17 4.27 -10.68
CA LEU A 57 -3.71 3.07 -11.36
C LEU A 57 -4.26 1.80 -10.69
N LEU A 58 -4.03 1.63 -9.39
CA LEU A 58 -4.37 0.43 -8.62
C LEU A 58 -5.88 0.24 -8.45
N GLY A 59 -6.64 1.33 -8.26
CA GLY A 59 -8.08 1.27 -8.08
C GLY A 59 -8.90 1.33 -9.36
N GLY A 60 -8.35 1.89 -10.43
CA GLY A 60 -9.08 2.17 -11.66
C GLY A 60 -8.56 1.42 -12.89
N VAL A 61 -7.34 1.76 -13.32
CA VAL A 61 -6.77 1.29 -14.59
C VAL A 61 -6.44 -0.20 -14.57
N LEU A 62 -5.63 -0.63 -13.60
CA LEU A 62 -5.11 -2.00 -13.52
C LEU A 62 -6.22 -3.04 -13.25
N PRO A 63 -7.22 -2.79 -12.38
CA PRO A 63 -8.34 -3.72 -12.22
C PRO A 63 -9.17 -3.88 -13.49
N SER A 64 -9.39 -2.79 -14.23
CA SER A 64 -10.13 -2.80 -15.49
C SER A 64 -9.38 -3.60 -16.56
N LEU A 65 -8.05 -3.39 -16.66
CA LEU A 65 -7.19 -4.15 -17.55
C LEU A 65 -7.17 -5.64 -17.16
N ALA A 66 -6.95 -5.96 -15.89
CA ALA A 66 -6.94 -7.33 -15.39
C ALA A 66 -8.27 -8.05 -15.66
N ALA A 67 -9.41 -7.37 -15.46
CA ALA A 67 -10.73 -7.94 -15.77
C ALA A 67 -10.92 -8.20 -17.28
N SER A 68 -10.35 -7.35 -18.14
CA SER A 68 -10.42 -7.52 -19.59
C SER A 68 -9.59 -8.72 -20.09
N ILE A 69 -8.43 -8.99 -19.49
CA ILE A 69 -7.52 -10.08 -19.86
C ILE A 69 -7.97 -11.42 -19.27
N LEU A 70 -8.28 -11.45 -17.97
CA LEU A 70 -8.59 -12.69 -17.23
C LEU A 70 -10.06 -13.12 -17.37
N GLY A 71 -10.87 -12.30 -18.04
CA GLY A 71 -12.30 -12.52 -18.21
C GLY A 71 -13.11 -12.21 -16.94
N SER A 72 -14.32 -11.66 -17.13
CA SER A 72 -15.26 -11.33 -16.04
C SER A 72 -15.82 -12.57 -15.31
N ARG A 73 -15.44 -13.80 -15.68
CA ARG A 73 -16.02 -15.06 -15.16
C ARG A 73 -15.51 -15.47 -13.78
N ASN A 74 -14.55 -14.75 -13.18
CA ASN A 74 -14.07 -15.01 -11.81
C ASN A 74 -15.03 -14.53 -10.72
N ALA A 75 -16.34 -14.57 -10.97
CA ALA A 75 -17.39 -14.15 -10.05
C ALA A 75 -17.60 -15.11 -8.85
N GLU A 76 -16.87 -16.24 -8.80
CA GLU A 76 -17.18 -17.32 -7.85
C GLU A 76 -16.45 -17.23 -6.51
N ASN A 77 -15.32 -16.54 -6.41
CA ASN A 77 -14.73 -16.23 -5.11
C ASN A 77 -15.37 -14.98 -4.54
N LEU A 78 -16.55 -15.18 -3.94
CA LEU A 78 -17.24 -14.14 -3.21
C LEU A 78 -16.50 -13.87 -1.88
N PRO A 79 -16.34 -12.60 -1.50
CA PRO A 79 -15.71 -12.22 -0.24
C PRO A 79 -16.38 -12.91 0.95
N LEU A 80 -15.62 -13.18 2.03
CA LEU A 80 -16.17 -13.81 3.23
C LEU A 80 -17.33 -12.99 3.83
N LEU A 81 -17.21 -11.65 3.82
CA LEU A 81 -18.33 -10.75 4.12
C LEU A 81 -19.11 -10.42 2.86
N ARG A 82 -20.16 -11.22 2.62
CA ARG A 82 -21.15 -11.00 1.56
C ARG A 82 -22.18 -9.94 2.00
N GLY A 83 -22.78 -9.24 1.03
CA GLY A 83 -23.88 -8.30 1.28
C GLY A 83 -23.48 -6.91 1.79
N LEU A 84 -22.20 -6.64 2.05
CA LEU A 84 -21.74 -5.28 2.37
C LEU A 84 -21.93 -4.32 1.20
N SER A 85 -22.42 -3.13 1.50
CA SER A 85 -22.49 -2.03 0.52
C SER A 85 -21.07 -1.65 0.02
N PRO A 86 -20.94 -1.06 -1.19
CA PRO A 86 -19.66 -0.57 -1.68
C PRO A 86 -18.99 0.41 -0.70
N LEU A 87 -19.77 1.27 -0.05
CA LEU A 87 -19.26 2.25 0.91
C LEU A 87 -18.70 1.56 2.17
N SER A 88 -19.46 0.64 2.77
CA SER A 88 -19.01 -0.11 3.95
C SER A 88 -17.73 -0.90 3.64
N ARG A 89 -17.65 -1.49 2.44
CA ARG A 89 -16.47 -2.24 2.01
C ARG A 89 -15.25 -1.32 1.83
N ALA A 90 -15.42 -0.15 1.24
CA ALA A 90 -14.34 0.84 1.11
C ALA A 90 -13.86 1.34 2.48
N ILE A 91 -14.77 1.67 3.40
CA ILE A 91 -14.43 2.10 4.77
C ILE A 91 -13.65 1.02 5.51
N LEU A 92 -14.11 -0.23 5.45
CA LEU A 92 -13.41 -1.35 6.08
C LEU A 92 -12.05 -1.60 5.44
N ALA A 93 -11.93 -1.45 4.11
CA ALA A 93 -10.67 -1.65 3.42
C ALA A 93 -9.64 -0.59 3.80
N VAL A 94 -10.00 0.70 3.78
CA VAL A 94 -9.10 1.79 4.19
C VAL A 94 -8.73 1.64 5.68
N THR A 95 -9.71 1.38 6.54
CA THR A 95 -9.46 1.19 7.99
C THR A 95 -8.51 0.02 8.25
N SER A 96 -8.73 -1.13 7.60
CA SER A 96 -7.85 -2.30 7.76
C SER A 96 -6.45 -2.06 7.17
N THR A 97 -6.32 -1.33 6.06
CA THR A 97 -5.01 -0.89 5.56
C THR A 97 -4.27 -0.03 6.57
N CYS A 98 -4.93 0.98 7.17
CA CYS A 98 -4.32 1.80 8.22
C CYS A 98 -3.84 0.95 9.40
N LEU A 99 -4.62 -0.06 9.81
CA LEU A 99 -4.25 -0.95 10.91
C LEU A 99 -3.07 -1.85 10.55
N ILE A 100 -3.01 -2.38 9.33
CA ILE A 100 -1.88 -3.21 8.85
C ILE A 100 -0.61 -2.38 8.79
N ILE A 101 -0.70 -1.15 8.28
CA ILE A 101 0.42 -0.19 8.22
C ILE A 101 0.88 0.24 9.61
N LYS A 102 -0.04 0.48 10.54
CA LYS A 102 0.35 0.76 11.93
C LYS A 102 0.96 -0.48 12.59
N ALA A 103 0.45 -1.68 12.30
CA ALA A 103 1.02 -2.92 12.82
C ALA A 103 2.44 -3.16 12.30
N SER A 104 2.77 -2.78 11.07
CA SER A 104 4.14 -2.91 10.55
C SER A 104 5.11 -2.01 11.32
N GLU A 105 4.74 -0.75 11.55
CA GLU A 105 5.51 0.17 12.39
C GLU A 105 5.69 -0.37 13.81
N LEU A 106 4.60 -0.80 14.48
CA LEU A 106 4.65 -1.32 15.84
C LEU A 106 5.52 -2.56 15.99
N LEU A 107 5.49 -3.48 15.02
CA LEU A 107 6.32 -4.69 15.04
C LEU A 107 7.81 -4.33 14.96
N ILE A 108 8.19 -3.45 14.04
CA ILE A 108 9.59 -3.03 13.90
C ILE A 108 10.04 -2.22 15.12
N SER A 109 9.21 -1.30 15.61
CA SER A 109 9.47 -0.52 16.83
C SER A 109 9.61 -1.41 18.08
N ALA A 110 8.93 -2.56 18.11
CA ALA A 110 9.07 -3.56 19.17
C ALA A 110 10.31 -4.47 18.99
N GLY A 111 11.14 -4.25 17.96
CA GLY A 111 12.38 -4.98 17.72
C GLY A 111 12.21 -6.29 16.93
N PHE A 112 11.04 -6.54 16.34
CA PHE A 112 10.90 -7.69 15.44
C PHE A 112 11.67 -7.43 14.14
N SER A 113 12.38 -8.45 13.65
CA SER A 113 12.99 -8.40 12.31
C SER A 113 11.90 -8.39 11.22
N GLY A 114 12.18 -7.81 10.04
CA GLY A 114 11.25 -7.86 8.93
C GLY A 114 10.96 -9.29 8.47
N ALA A 115 11.91 -10.22 8.61
CA ALA A 115 11.67 -11.65 8.34
C ALA A 115 10.60 -12.26 9.26
N THR A 116 10.52 -11.84 10.53
CA THR A 116 9.50 -12.29 11.48
C THR A 116 8.17 -11.55 11.28
N ALA A 117 8.22 -10.25 10.97
CA ALA A 117 7.04 -9.43 10.77
C ALA A 117 6.31 -9.74 9.44
N LEU A 118 7.05 -10.08 8.38
CA LEU A 118 6.51 -10.33 7.04
C LEU A 118 5.37 -11.36 7.02
N PRO A 119 5.51 -12.60 7.54
CA PRO A 119 4.42 -13.58 7.48
C PRO A 119 3.16 -13.14 8.24
N LEU A 120 3.32 -12.42 9.36
CA LEU A 120 2.20 -11.89 10.14
C LEU A 120 1.45 -10.81 9.35
N LEU A 121 2.18 -9.86 8.77
CA LEU A 121 1.60 -8.80 7.97
C LEU A 121 0.97 -9.32 6.67
N MET A 122 1.61 -10.29 6.01
CA MET A 122 1.05 -10.96 4.84
C MET A 122 -0.24 -11.71 5.18
N LEU A 123 -0.32 -12.36 6.33
CA LEU A 123 -1.54 -13.01 6.79
C LEU A 123 -2.67 -12.00 6.98
N LEU A 124 -2.39 -10.84 7.60
CA LEU A 124 -3.39 -9.78 7.77
C LEU A 124 -3.84 -9.18 6.43
N ALA A 125 -2.90 -8.93 5.51
CA ALA A 125 -3.21 -8.40 4.18
C ALA A 125 -4.02 -9.40 3.34
N PHE A 126 -3.67 -10.70 3.40
CA PHE A 126 -4.44 -11.75 2.76
C PHE A 126 -5.85 -11.86 3.38
N PHE A 127 -5.96 -11.77 4.70
CA PHE A 127 -7.25 -11.79 5.39
C PHE A 127 -8.12 -10.58 4.98
N GLN A 128 -7.54 -9.38 4.87
CA GLN A 128 -8.21 -8.20 4.33
C GLN A 128 -8.77 -8.48 2.93
N TRP A 129 -7.96 -9.02 2.02
CA TRP A 129 -8.41 -9.38 0.68
C TRP A 129 -9.52 -10.44 0.71
N ALA A 130 -9.35 -11.52 1.47
CA ALA A 130 -10.33 -12.61 1.54
C ALA A 130 -11.68 -12.14 2.07
N VAL A 131 -11.66 -11.25 3.07
CA VAL A 131 -12.84 -10.68 3.70
C VAL A 131 -13.51 -9.61 2.82
N LEU A 132 -12.73 -8.76 2.17
CA LEU A 132 -13.21 -7.53 1.54
C LEU A 132 -13.16 -7.51 0.01
N ASP A 133 -12.61 -8.50 -0.66
CA ASP A 133 -12.68 -8.59 -2.13
C ASP A 133 -12.94 -10.02 -2.59
N GLY A 134 -12.09 -10.96 -2.19
CA GLY A 134 -12.16 -12.38 -2.53
C GLY A 134 -11.80 -12.71 -3.98
N ARG A 135 -11.75 -11.74 -4.89
CA ARG A 135 -11.52 -12.03 -6.32
C ARG A 135 -10.06 -12.31 -6.63
N LEU A 136 -9.82 -13.31 -7.46
CA LEU A 136 -8.47 -13.76 -7.84
C LEU A 136 -7.65 -12.66 -8.52
N PHE A 137 -8.23 -11.89 -9.45
CA PHE A 137 -7.47 -10.83 -10.12
C PHE A 137 -7.00 -9.75 -9.13
N ALA A 138 -7.81 -9.47 -8.10
CA ALA A 138 -7.44 -8.50 -7.06
C ALA A 138 -6.30 -9.05 -6.21
N LEU A 139 -6.31 -10.36 -5.91
CA LEU A 139 -5.18 -11.03 -5.23
C LEU A 139 -3.91 -10.94 -6.06
N VAL A 140 -3.97 -11.29 -7.35
CA VAL A 140 -2.81 -11.24 -8.25
C VAL A 140 -2.25 -9.83 -8.31
N LEU A 141 -3.11 -8.82 -8.49
CA LEU A 141 -2.68 -7.42 -8.53
C LEU A 141 -2.05 -6.98 -7.19
N ALA A 142 -2.63 -7.37 -6.06
CA ALA A 142 -2.09 -7.05 -4.73
C ALA A 142 -0.74 -7.74 -4.48
N LEU A 143 -0.55 -8.98 -4.93
CA LEU A 143 0.74 -9.69 -4.87
C LEU A 143 1.79 -9.03 -5.76
N VAL A 144 1.43 -8.62 -6.97
CA VAL A 144 2.34 -7.87 -7.85
C VAL A 144 2.72 -6.55 -7.21
N ALA A 145 1.76 -5.81 -6.63
CA ALA A 145 2.02 -4.56 -5.94
C ALA A 145 2.86 -4.75 -4.66
N ALA A 146 2.73 -5.87 -3.95
CA ALA A 146 3.55 -6.18 -2.78
C ALA A 146 5.06 -6.26 -3.10
N ILE A 147 5.41 -6.51 -4.37
CA ILE A 147 6.79 -6.55 -4.84
C ILE A 147 7.11 -5.27 -5.61
N GLY A 148 6.27 -4.90 -6.58
CA GLY A 148 6.48 -3.75 -7.45
C GLY A 148 6.36 -2.41 -6.75
N GLY A 149 5.53 -2.31 -5.71
CA GLY A 149 5.36 -1.10 -4.90
C GLY A 149 6.65 -0.67 -4.22
N PRO A 150 7.27 -1.52 -3.37
CA PRO A 150 8.56 -1.20 -2.76
C PRO A 150 9.64 -0.92 -3.82
N LEU A 151 9.71 -1.70 -4.90
CA LEU A 151 10.68 -1.47 -5.97
C LEU A 151 10.48 -0.13 -6.71
N ALA A 152 9.24 0.37 -6.78
CA ALA A 152 8.94 1.66 -7.40
C ALA A 152 9.48 2.85 -6.61
N GLU A 153 9.89 2.67 -5.35
CA GLU A 153 10.54 3.71 -4.56
C GLU A 153 12.02 3.90 -4.92
N LEU A 154 12.67 2.90 -5.53
CA LEU A 154 14.12 2.92 -5.81
C LEU A 154 14.59 4.14 -6.61
N PRO A 155 13.88 4.61 -7.66
CA PRO A 155 14.29 5.82 -8.38
C PRO A 155 14.28 7.06 -7.47
N LEU A 156 13.34 7.15 -6.53
CA LEU A 156 13.22 8.29 -5.61
C LEU A 156 14.29 8.22 -4.53
N MET A 157 14.56 7.03 -4.02
CA MET A 157 15.68 6.79 -3.10
C MET A 157 17.03 7.06 -3.76
N TRP A 158 17.20 6.71 -5.04
CA TRP A 158 18.40 7.01 -5.82
C TRP A 158 18.59 8.52 -6.02
N LEU A 159 17.51 9.27 -6.18
CA LEU A 159 17.52 10.74 -6.20
C LEU A 159 17.67 11.38 -4.80
N GLY A 160 17.77 10.57 -3.75
CA GLY A 160 17.92 11.06 -2.37
C GLY A 160 16.65 11.71 -1.80
N ALA A 161 15.46 11.31 -2.26
CA ALA A 161 14.20 11.86 -1.76
C ALA A 161 13.91 11.41 -0.32
N TRP A 162 14.25 10.16 0.00
CA TRP A 162 14.12 9.54 1.32
C TRP A 162 14.94 8.25 1.41
N HIS A 163 15.06 7.72 2.63
CA HIS A 163 15.69 6.43 2.90
C HIS A 163 15.02 5.69 4.07
N TYR A 164 15.12 4.36 4.06
CA TYR A 164 14.71 3.53 5.19
C TYR A 164 15.78 3.53 6.28
N THR A 165 15.34 3.57 7.54
CA THR A 165 16.22 3.61 8.71
C THR A 165 16.83 2.24 9.05
N ALA A 166 16.12 1.16 8.74
CA ALA A 166 16.54 -0.23 8.97
C ALA A 166 16.15 -1.13 7.78
N PRO A 167 16.82 -1.00 6.63
CA PRO A 167 16.46 -1.74 5.42
C PRO A 167 16.92 -3.21 5.46
N ASP A 168 16.03 -4.10 5.04
CA ASP A 168 16.21 -5.55 5.04
C ASP A 168 15.57 -6.27 3.83
N TYR A 169 15.14 -5.52 2.80
CA TYR A 169 14.30 -6.05 1.71
C TYR A 169 14.93 -7.12 0.82
N TRP A 170 14.21 -8.22 0.66
CA TRP A 170 14.33 -9.18 -0.44
C TRP A 170 13.31 -8.79 -1.53
N PRO A 171 13.64 -8.61 -2.84
CA PRO A 171 14.75 -9.19 -3.61
C PRO A 171 16.15 -8.54 -3.54
N LEU A 172 16.34 -7.34 -3.01
CA LEU A 172 17.63 -6.66 -3.20
C LEU A 172 18.76 -7.34 -2.41
N ALA A 173 18.48 -7.74 -1.17
CA ALA A 173 19.44 -8.37 -0.29
C ALA A 173 20.11 -9.64 -0.88
N ALA A 174 19.38 -10.51 -1.60
CA ALA A 174 20.00 -11.72 -2.16
C ALA A 174 20.70 -11.51 -3.50
N PHE A 175 20.58 -10.32 -4.12
CA PHE A 175 21.49 -9.88 -5.18
C PHE A 175 22.71 -9.13 -4.63
N GLY A 176 22.88 -9.08 -3.29
CA GLY A 176 23.94 -8.33 -2.65
C GLY A 176 23.79 -6.82 -2.80
N LEU A 177 22.58 -6.33 -3.08
CA LEU A 177 22.26 -4.90 -3.14
C LEU A 177 21.69 -4.43 -1.79
N GLY A 178 22.20 -3.31 -1.30
CA GLY A 178 21.71 -2.65 -0.11
C GLY A 178 22.74 -1.68 0.47
N PRO A 179 22.45 -1.02 1.60
CA PRO A 179 23.39 -0.07 2.18
C PRO A 179 24.75 -0.69 2.53
N ALA A 180 24.74 -1.97 2.96
CA ALA A 180 25.96 -2.71 3.26
C ALA A 180 26.86 -2.96 2.03
N SER A 181 26.32 -2.88 0.81
CA SER A 181 27.07 -3.02 -0.44
C SER A 181 27.59 -1.69 -0.99
N GLY A 182 27.42 -0.59 -0.24
CA GLY A 182 27.69 0.78 -0.70
C GLY A 182 26.58 1.39 -1.55
N ALA A 183 25.49 0.65 -1.81
CA ALA A 183 24.31 1.13 -2.53
C ALA A 183 23.23 1.59 -1.54
N ALA A 184 23.46 2.73 -0.88
CA ALA A 184 22.53 3.27 0.13
C ALA A 184 21.08 3.45 -0.41
N TRP A 185 20.96 3.78 -1.70
CA TRP A 185 19.67 3.92 -2.40
C TRP A 185 18.90 2.60 -2.56
N ALA A 186 19.56 1.45 -2.43
CA ALA A 186 18.97 0.12 -2.56
C ALA A 186 18.49 -0.46 -1.22
N GLY A 187 18.28 0.39 -0.20
CA GLY A 187 17.79 -0.01 1.10
C GLY A 187 16.27 0.12 1.24
N LEU A 188 15.53 -0.93 0.89
CA LEU A 188 14.08 -1.04 1.14
C LEU A 188 13.79 -1.86 2.42
N SER A 189 12.53 -1.87 2.89
CA SER A 189 12.08 -2.74 3.98
C SER A 189 11.14 -3.86 3.54
N MET A 190 11.34 -5.08 4.08
CA MET A 190 10.47 -6.25 3.85
C MET A 190 9.02 -6.01 4.24
N THR A 191 8.77 -5.20 5.27
CA THR A 191 7.42 -4.94 5.77
C THR A 191 6.60 -4.01 4.88
N THR A 192 7.24 -3.29 3.95
CA THR A 192 6.56 -2.42 2.99
C THR A 192 5.73 -3.23 1.98
N GLY A 193 6.14 -4.46 1.66
CA GLY A 193 5.41 -5.30 0.70
C GLY A 193 3.96 -5.60 1.12
N PRO A 194 3.71 -6.15 2.31
CA PRO A 194 2.35 -6.30 2.85
C PRO A 194 1.54 -5.00 2.88
N CYS A 195 2.19 -3.86 3.10
CA CYS A 195 1.51 -2.56 3.10
C CYS A 195 1.00 -2.20 1.70
N TYR A 196 1.81 -2.38 0.65
CA TYR A 196 1.35 -2.19 -0.73
C TYR A 196 0.27 -3.20 -1.15
N PHE A 197 0.31 -4.43 -0.63
CA PHE A 197 -0.78 -5.38 -0.81
C PHE A 197 -2.10 -4.81 -0.26
N ALA A 198 -2.07 -4.33 0.98
CA ALA A 198 -3.24 -3.77 1.66
C ALA A 198 -3.78 -2.51 0.95
N VAL A 199 -2.90 -1.57 0.61
CA VAL A 199 -3.22 -0.37 -0.19
C VAL A 199 -3.85 -0.73 -1.53
N THR A 200 -3.35 -1.77 -2.20
CA THR A 200 -3.95 -2.22 -3.46
C THR A 200 -5.39 -2.70 -3.25
N THR A 201 -5.65 -3.44 -2.16
CA THR A 201 -6.99 -3.92 -1.83
C THR A 201 -7.95 -2.77 -1.54
N ASP A 202 -7.52 -1.75 -0.79
CA ASP A 202 -8.37 -0.58 -0.53
C ASP A 202 -8.60 0.30 -1.77
N ALA A 203 -7.59 0.47 -2.62
CA ALA A 203 -7.71 1.25 -3.84
C ALA A 203 -8.74 0.60 -4.78
N ILE A 204 -8.74 -0.74 -4.89
CA ILE A 204 -9.75 -1.50 -5.64
C ILE A 204 -11.14 -1.31 -5.02
N ALA A 205 -11.26 -1.35 -3.69
CA ALA A 205 -12.55 -1.15 -3.01
C ALA A 205 -13.11 0.27 -3.26
N LEU A 206 -12.25 1.29 -3.16
CA LEU A 206 -12.59 2.68 -3.48
C LEU A 206 -12.97 2.87 -4.94
N GLY A 207 -12.24 2.22 -5.87
CA GLY A 207 -12.55 2.28 -7.30
C GLY A 207 -13.93 1.71 -7.61
N ARG A 208 -14.32 0.64 -6.91
CA ARG A 208 -15.67 0.07 -7.01
C ARG A 208 -16.74 0.97 -6.42
N LEU A 209 -16.46 1.65 -5.30
CA LEU A 209 -17.36 2.65 -4.72
C LEU A 209 -17.62 3.81 -5.69
N PHE A 210 -16.58 4.39 -6.27
CA PHE A 210 -16.74 5.46 -7.24
C PHE A 210 -17.46 4.99 -8.51
N ALA A 211 -17.22 3.75 -8.93
CA ALA A 211 -17.96 3.16 -10.04
C ALA A 211 -19.44 2.94 -9.71
N SER A 212 -19.82 2.63 -8.46
CA SER A 212 -21.24 2.53 -8.08
C SER A 212 -21.94 3.88 -8.09
N TRP A 213 -21.31 4.95 -7.61
CA TRP A 213 -21.90 6.29 -7.62
C TRP A 213 -22.14 6.83 -9.03
N ARG A 214 -21.31 6.44 -10.01
CA ARG A 214 -21.53 6.81 -11.42
C ARG A 214 -22.70 6.09 -12.09
N ARG A 215 -23.22 5.03 -11.47
CA ARG A 215 -24.33 4.22 -12.01
C ARG A 215 -25.68 4.61 -11.41
N GLU A 216 -25.71 5.50 -10.43
CA GLU A 216 -26.94 6.09 -9.92
C GLU A 216 -27.36 7.23 -10.86
N PRO A 217 -28.62 7.21 -11.38
CA PRO A 217 -29.12 8.17 -12.36
C PRO A 217 -29.31 9.59 -11.80
#